data_AF-A0A4Y2CZ96-F1
#
_entry.id   AF-A0A4Y2CZ96-F1
#
_cell.length_a   1.000
_cell.length_b   1.000
_cell.length_c   1.000
_cell.angle_alpha   90.00
_cell.angle_beta   90.00
_cell.angle_gamma   90.00
#
_symmetry.space_group_name_H-M   'P 1'
#
loop_
_entity.id
_entity.type
_entity.pdbx_description
1 polymer ?
#
loop_
_entity_poly.entity_id
_entity_poly.type
_entity_poly.pdbx_seq_one_letter_code
_entity_poly.pdbx_strand_id
1 'polypeptide(L)'
;MRALESERDFSAWLLDIEEKKSSSTIQLPLQFYPSIQDPIQQLYSDVDFSSVTPQELKGRAIFTVNNEGSMEINNKVLKFMRRNEAVYKAVDMIIIEDTQDQLTFP
;
A
#
# COMPACT_ATOMS: atom_id res chain seq x y z
N MET A 1 6.32 -9.14 13.70
CA MET A 1 7.19 -8.80 12.55
C MET A 1 8.30 -7.88 13.05
N ARG A 2 9.54 -8.08 12.60
CA ARG A 2 10.69 -7.22 12.93
C ARG A 2 11.06 -6.46 11.66
N ALA A 3 11.07 -5.13 11.70
CA ALA A 3 11.49 -4.31 10.56
C ALA A 3 12.94 -4.61 10.19
N LEU A 4 13.23 -4.60 8.89
CA LEU A 4 14.59 -4.72 8.37
C LEU A 4 15.42 -3.50 8.78
N GLU A 5 16.74 -3.66 8.85
CA GLU A 5 17.65 -2.57 9.24
C GLU A 5 17.52 -1.37 8.29
N SER A 6 17.38 -1.62 6.98
CA SER A 6 17.12 -0.60 5.97
C SER A 6 15.79 0.14 6.14
N GLU A 7 14.74 -0.54 6.64
CA GLU A 7 13.44 0.09 6.90
C GLU A 7 13.51 1.00 8.12
N ARG A 8 14.32 0.63 9.13
CA ARG A 8 14.57 1.45 10.32
C ARG A 8 15.39 2.69 9.97
N ASP A 9 16.41 2.54 9.13
CA ASP A 9 17.25 3.64 8.67
C ASP A 9 16.46 4.63 7.80
N PHE A 10 15.59 4.12 6.93
CA PHE A 10 14.68 4.95 6.13
C PHE A 10 13.68 5.72 7.00
N SER A 11 13.11 5.05 8.01
CA SER A 11 12.17 5.68 8.94
C SER A 11 12.84 6.77 9.80
N ALA A 12 14.07 6.53 10.25
CA ALA A 12 14.88 7.52 10.98
C ALA A 12 15.21 8.74 10.10
N TRP A 13 15.49 8.50 8.81
CA TRP A 13 15.72 9.56 7.84
C TRP A 13 14.49 10.43 7.58
N LEU A 14 13.29 9.84 7.50
CA LEU A 14 12.05 10.61 7.35
C LEU A 14 11.83 11.59 8.52
N LEU A 15 12.07 11.14 9.75
CA LEU A 15 11.98 11.99 10.95
C LEU A 15 13.01 13.12 10.93
N ASP A 16 14.24 12.84 10.48
CA ASP A 16 15.31 13.82 10.37
C ASP A 16 15.01 14.89 9.30
N ILE A 17 14.26 14.57 8.23
CA ILE A 17 13.79 15.58 7.27
C ILE A 17 12.68 16.43 7.87
N GLU A 18 11.75 15.82 8.60
CA GLU A 18 10.61 16.53 9.20
C GLU A 18 11.08 17.62 10.17
N GLU A 19 12.18 17.38 10.91
CA GLU A 19 12.80 18.37 11.80
C GLU A 19 13.67 19.41 11.09
N LYS A 20 14.10 19.17 9.84
CA LYS A 20 15.01 20.09 9.12
C LYS A 20 14.27 21.27 8.50
N LYS A 21 14.79 22.48 8.74
CA LYS A 21 14.31 23.72 8.10
C LYS A 21 14.56 23.68 6.59
N SER A 22 13.68 24.33 5.82
CA SER A 22 13.59 24.33 4.35
C SER A 22 14.86 24.72 3.57
N SER A 23 15.91 25.22 4.23
CA SER A 23 17.20 25.55 3.63
C SER A 23 18.30 24.50 3.84
N SER A 24 18.00 23.38 4.50
CA SER A 24 18.97 22.32 4.83
C SER A 24 19.15 21.38 3.64
N THR A 25 20.39 21.05 3.28
CA THR A 25 20.68 20.05 2.26
C THR A 25 20.23 18.66 2.75
N ILE A 26 19.16 18.12 2.17
CA ILE A 26 18.68 16.77 2.46
C ILE A 26 19.57 15.78 1.71
N GLN A 27 20.29 14.95 2.44
CA GLN A 27 21.01 13.80 1.88
C GLN A 27 20.03 12.64 1.77
N LEU A 28 19.74 12.21 0.54
CA LEU A 28 18.89 11.04 0.28
C LEU A 28 19.63 9.77 0.73
N PRO A 29 19.02 8.87 1.52
CA PRO A 29 19.63 7.58 1.83
C PRO A 29 19.96 6.84 0.54
N LEU A 30 21.10 6.15 0.50
CA LEU A 30 21.55 5.43 -0.69
C LEU A 30 20.57 4.32 -1.12
N GLN A 31 19.72 3.86 -0.21
CA GLN A 31 18.83 2.74 -0.44
C GLN A 31 17.36 3.20 -0.42
N PHE A 32 16.97 3.86 -1.51
CA PHE A 32 15.57 4.18 -1.82
C PHE A 32 14.78 2.99 -2.36
N TYR A 33 15.51 1.97 -2.79
CA TYR A 33 14.92 0.84 -3.48
C TYR A 33 15.01 -0.39 -2.59
N PRO A 34 13.87 -0.96 -2.18
CA PRO A 34 13.87 -2.29 -1.60
C PRO A 34 14.65 -3.25 -2.53
N SER A 35 15.51 -4.09 -1.93
CA SER A 35 16.33 -5.06 -2.66
C SER A 35 15.47 -6.02 -3.48
N ILE A 36 14.25 -6.27 -3.00
CA ILE A 36 13.20 -6.97 -3.73
C ILE A 36 12.43 -5.92 -4.52
N GLN A 37 12.42 -6.03 -5.84
CA GLN A 37 11.67 -5.09 -6.71
C GLN A 37 10.19 -5.48 -6.86
N ASP A 38 9.85 -6.74 -6.57
CA ASP A 38 8.47 -7.22 -6.64
C ASP A 38 7.68 -6.76 -5.40
N PRO A 39 6.68 -5.87 -5.56
CA PRO A 39 5.89 -5.35 -4.45
C PRO A 39 5.09 -6.45 -3.73
N ILE A 40 4.76 -7.56 -4.41
CA ILE A 40 4.08 -8.69 -3.78
C ILE A 40 5.06 -9.43 -2.85
N GLN A 41 6.29 -9.69 -3.31
CA GLN A 41 7.30 -10.30 -2.47
C GLN A 41 7.73 -9.40 -1.31
N GLN A 42 7.75 -8.08 -1.50
CA GLN A 42 8.00 -7.16 -0.38
C GLN A 42 6.96 -7.32 0.73
N LEU A 43 5.66 -7.27 0.38
CA LEU A 43 4.59 -7.21 1.37
C LEU A 43 4.20 -8.60 1.92
N TYR A 44 4.42 -9.66 1.14
CA TYR A 44 3.95 -11.02 1.44
C TYR A 44 5.11 -12.04 1.49
N SER A 45 6.35 -11.60 1.70
CA SER A 45 7.53 -12.51 1.80
C SER A 45 7.39 -13.57 2.89
N ASP A 46 6.64 -13.26 3.95
CA ASP A 46 6.36 -14.13 5.09
C ASP A 46 5.10 -14.99 4.92
N VAL A 47 4.39 -14.85 3.80
CA VAL A 47 3.13 -15.54 3.54
C VAL A 47 3.35 -16.68 2.56
N ASP A 48 2.96 -17.89 2.95
CA ASP A 48 2.88 -19.02 2.04
C ASP A 48 1.58 -18.98 1.24
N PHE A 49 1.67 -18.54 -0.01
CA PHE A 49 0.53 -18.48 -0.94
C PHE A 49 -0.10 -19.85 -1.26
N SER A 50 0.57 -20.97 -0.94
CA SER A 50 -0.02 -22.31 -1.12
C SER A 50 -1.09 -22.65 -0.07
N SER A 51 -1.01 -22.02 1.12
CA SER A 51 -1.92 -22.24 2.26
C SER A 51 -2.57 -20.96 2.78
N VAL A 52 -2.40 -19.83 2.08
CA VAL A 52 -2.80 -18.51 2.55
C VAL A 52 -4.29 -18.43 2.89
N THR A 53 -4.58 -17.80 4.02
CA THR A 53 -5.93 -17.48 4.48
C THR A 53 -6.22 -15.97 4.29
N PRO A 54 -7.48 -15.57 4.05
CA PRO A 54 -7.83 -14.15 3.93
C PRO A 54 -7.43 -13.30 5.14
N GLN A 55 -7.37 -13.90 6.34
CA GLN A 55 -6.95 -13.24 7.57
C GLN A 55 -5.48 -12.81 7.55
N GLU A 56 -4.60 -13.59 6.92
CA GLU A 56 -3.17 -13.28 6.84
C GLU A 56 -2.89 -12.08 5.92
N LEU A 57 -3.80 -11.82 4.98
CA LEU A 57 -3.74 -10.69 4.06
C LEU A 57 -4.40 -9.43 4.64
N LYS A 58 -5.24 -9.58 5.67
CA LYS A 58 -5.97 -8.46 6.27
C LYS A 58 -5.00 -7.48 6.94
N GLY A 59 -5.19 -6.19 6.68
CA GLY A 59 -4.36 -5.12 7.26
C GLY A 59 -3.04 -4.90 6.52
N ARG A 60 -2.78 -5.62 5.43
CA ARG A 60 -1.67 -5.36 4.52
C ARG A 60 -2.18 -4.55 3.32
N ALA A 61 -1.48 -3.47 2.96
CA ALA A 61 -1.87 -2.60 1.85
C ALA A 61 -0.66 -2.25 0.98
N ILE A 62 -0.84 -2.25 -0.34
CA ILE A 62 0.12 -1.74 -1.33
C ILE A 62 -0.49 -0.49 -1.94
N PHE A 63 0.25 0.61 -1.90
CA PHE A 63 -0.11 1.82 -2.63
C PHE A 63 0.65 1.85 -3.96
N THR A 64 -0.08 2.10 -5.04
CA THR A 64 0.49 2.34 -6.36
C THR A 64 0.13 3.74 -6.84
N VAL A 65 0.98 4.33 -7.68
CA VAL A 65 0.75 5.66 -8.25
C VAL A 65 -0.40 5.70 -9.26
N ASN A 66 -0.77 4.55 -9.83
CA ASN A 66 -1.83 4.43 -10.82
C ASN A 66 -2.79 3.25 -10.51
N ASN A 67 -4.01 3.35 -11.03
CA ASN A 67 -5.06 2.34 -10.85
C ASN A 67 -4.80 1.07 -11.65
N GLU A 68 -4.09 1.18 -12.78
CA GLU A 68 -3.73 0.01 -13.59
C GLU A 68 -2.76 -0.90 -12.82
N GLY A 69 -1.73 -0.31 -12.19
CA GLY A 69 -0.79 -1.05 -11.35
C GLY A 69 -1.45 -1.66 -10.12
N SER A 70 -2.40 -0.96 -9.48
CA SER A 70 -3.14 -1.54 -8.35
C SER A 70 -3.99 -2.73 -8.80
N MET A 71 -4.64 -2.65 -9.96
CA MET A 71 -5.43 -3.75 -10.50
C MET A 71 -4.56 -4.95 -10.87
N GLU A 72 -3.40 -4.74 -11.49
CA GLU A 72 -2.46 -5.81 -11.82
C GLU A 72 -1.98 -6.55 -10.56
N ILE A 73 -1.60 -5.80 -9.52
CA ILE A 73 -1.14 -6.36 -8.24
C ILE A 73 -2.29 -7.11 -7.54
N ASN A 74 -3.48 -6.51 -7.47
CA ASN A 74 -4.65 -7.15 -6.86
C ASN A 74 -4.99 -8.47 -7.56
N ASN A 75 -4.97 -8.50 -8.90
CA ASN A 75 -5.25 -9.71 -9.67
C ASN A 75 -4.20 -10.80 -9.45
N LYS A 76 -2.91 -10.43 -9.33
CA LYS A 76 -1.85 -11.39 -9.00
C LYS A 76 -2.06 -11.99 -7.61
N VAL A 77 -2.37 -11.17 -6.61
CA VAL A 77 -2.64 -11.62 -5.23
C VAL A 77 -3.89 -12.50 -5.18
N LEU A 78 -4.97 -12.12 -5.87
CA LEU A 78 -6.22 -12.88 -5.94
C LEU A 78 -6.06 -14.26 -6.58
N LYS A 79 -5.16 -14.42 -7.58
CA LYS A 79 -4.88 -15.74 -8.19
C LYS A 79 -4.35 -16.77 -7.20
N PHE A 80 -3.75 -16.34 -6.09
CA PHE A 80 -3.31 -17.24 -5.03
C PHE A 80 -4.48 -17.66 -4.12
N MET A 81 -5.53 -16.84 -4.01
CA MET A 81 -6.73 -17.11 -3.22
C MET A 81 -7.79 -17.94 -3.97
N ARG A 82 -7.38 -19.06 -4.58
CA ARG A 82 -8.22 -19.94 -5.45
C ARG A 82 -9.52 -20.48 -4.83
N ARG A 83 -9.79 -20.23 -3.55
CA ARG A 83 -10.92 -20.83 -2.83
C ARG A 83 -12.26 -20.10 -3.00
N ASN A 84 -12.28 -18.79 -3.27
CA ASN A 84 -13.52 -18.00 -3.28
C ASN A 84 -13.51 -16.94 -4.40
N GLU A 85 -13.78 -17.36 -5.64
CA GLU A 85 -14.04 -16.40 -6.72
C GLU A 85 -15.41 -15.74 -6.50
N ALA A 86 -15.41 -14.41 -6.31
CA ALA A 86 -16.61 -13.61 -6.20
C ALA A 86 -16.66 -12.60 -7.35
N VAL A 87 -17.76 -12.58 -8.08
CA VAL A 87 -17.98 -11.59 -9.14
C VAL A 87 -18.53 -10.33 -8.51
N TYR A 88 -17.70 -9.29 -8.45
CA TYR A 88 -18.13 -7.96 -8.01
C TYR A 88 -18.66 -7.18 -9.21
N LYS A 89 -19.90 -6.74 -9.11
CA LYS A 89 -20.45 -5.76 -10.04
C LYS A 89 -20.06 -4.38 -9.54
N ALA A 90 -19.29 -3.64 -10.32
CA ALA A 90 -18.98 -2.25 -10.00
C ALA A 90 -20.31 -1.46 -9.95
N VAL A 91 -20.59 -0.87 -8.79
CA VAL A 91 -21.64 0.11 -8.60
C VAL A 91 -20.89 1.39 -8.24
N ASP A 92 -20.83 2.35 -9.17
CA ASP A 92 -20.28 3.67 -8.89
C ASP A 92 -21.22 4.37 -7.90
N MET A 93 -20.88 4.29 -6.61
CA MET A 93 -21.58 5.01 -5.56
C MET A 93 -20.68 6.16 -5.11
N ILE A 94 -21.05 7.39 -5.47
CA ILE A 94 -20.43 8.59 -4.90
C ILE A 94 -20.94 8.66 -3.46
N ILE A 95 -20.15 8.19 -2.50
CA ILE A 95 -20.46 8.36 -1.08
C ILE A 95 -19.99 9.76 -0.69
N ILE A 96 -20.91 10.72 -0.74
CA ILE A 96 -20.72 12.04 -0.14
C ILE A 96 -21.02 11.87 1.34
N GLU A 97 -19.98 11.67 2.17
CA GLU A 97 -20.12 11.63 3.63
C GLU A 97 -20.31 13.03 4.25
N ASP A 98 -20.27 14.10 3.44
CA ASP A 98 -20.50 15.45 3.93
C ASP A 98 -21.98 15.83 3.88
N THR A 99 -22.52 16.20 5.05
CA THR A 99 -23.91 16.65 5.20
C THR A 99 -24.10 18.08 4.67
N GLN A 100 -23.01 18.81 4.36
CA GLN A 100 -23.07 20.19 3.88
C GLN A 100 -23.36 20.36 2.39
N ASP A 101 -23.14 19.34 1.56
CA ASP A 101 -23.40 19.43 0.11
C ASP A 101 -24.89 19.20 -0.26
N GLN A 102 -25.78 19.03 0.72
CA GLN A 102 -27.24 19.08 0.52
C GLN A 102 -27.82 20.51 0.55
N LEU A 103 -26.99 21.54 0.63
CA LEU A 103 -27.46 22.91 0.43
C LEU A 103 -27.72 23.16 -1.06
N THR A 104 -28.93 22.82 -1.50
CA THR A 104 -29.55 23.42 -2.68
C THR A 104 -29.60 24.93 -2.47
N PHE A 105 -28.78 25.67 -3.21
CA PHE A 105 -28.99 27.09 -3.41
C PHE A 105 -30.29 27.31 -4.21
N PRO A 106 -31.04 28.41 -3.93
CA PRO A 106 -32.35 28.66 -4.55
C PRO A 106 -32.29 28.85 -6.07
#